data_AF-A0A7C1P0H1-F1
#
_entry.id   AF-A0A7C1P0H1-F1
#
_cell.length_a   1.000
_cell.length_b   1.000
_cell.length_c   1.000
_cell.angle_alpha   90.00
_cell.angle_beta   90.00
_cell.angle_gamma   90.00
#
_symmetry.space_group_name_H-M   'P 1'
#
loop_
_entity.id
_entity.type
_entity.pdbx_description
1 polymer ?
#
loop_
_entity_poly.entity_id
_entity_poly.type
_entity_poly.pdbx_seq_one_letter_code
_entity_poly.pdbx_strand_id
1 'polypeptide(L)'
;HGMLDAKIMALGKNIGAGLPGSADGYTLEQLLGKLRSYQGINRERLQQNLVDFLSEVAPVAQQVGINICAHGDDPPWPLLGLPRILSTETDYAHMLDAVNLRANGVTLCTGSLGARPDNDLPFLAKRFADRIHFVHLRNVTRDTDTVPCSFFEDEHLEGGTDMVAVIAALLTEEARRRKEGREDHQIPMRPDHGQEILDDLTRGAQPGYPAIGRLKGLAELRGIERTLSHARYGLGG
;
A
#
# COMPACT_ATOMS: atom_id res chain seq x y z
N HIS A 1 -30.54 3.62 -24.15
CA HIS A 1 -30.81 3.58 -22.70
C HIS A 1 -30.26 2.32 -22.02
N GLY A 2 -30.61 1.08 -22.41
CA GLY A 2 -30.14 -0.13 -21.72
C GLY A 2 -28.61 -0.38 -21.59
N MET A 3 -27.77 0.05 -22.55
CA MET A 3 -26.30 -0.05 -22.41
C MET A 3 -25.71 0.94 -21.40
N LEU A 4 -26.37 2.08 -21.17
CA LEU A 4 -25.92 3.08 -20.19
C LEU A 4 -26.22 2.58 -18.78
N ASP A 5 -27.39 1.98 -18.58
CA ASP A 5 -27.81 1.41 -17.29
C ASP A 5 -26.92 0.23 -16.88
N ALA A 6 -26.55 -0.64 -17.84
CA ALA A 6 -25.60 -1.72 -17.60
C ALA A 6 -24.19 -1.22 -17.19
N LYS A 7 -23.69 -0.16 -17.82
CA LYS A 7 -22.40 0.45 -17.46
C LYS A 7 -22.44 1.11 -16.08
N ILE A 8 -23.53 1.81 -15.74
CA ILE A 8 -23.72 2.43 -14.42
C ILE A 8 -23.76 1.34 -13.33
N MET A 9 -24.48 0.24 -13.55
CA MET A 9 -24.51 -0.88 -12.61
C MET A 9 -23.15 -1.54 -12.45
N ALA A 10 -22.43 -1.77 -13.55
CA ALA A 10 -21.08 -2.35 -13.51
C ALA A 10 -20.10 -1.44 -12.74
N LEU A 11 -20.14 -0.13 -12.99
CA LEU A 11 -19.31 0.84 -12.26
C LEU A 11 -19.65 0.88 -10.76
N GLY A 12 -20.95 0.86 -10.42
CA GLY A 12 -21.39 0.81 -9.02
C GLY A 12 -20.89 -0.45 -8.30
N LYS A 13 -20.92 -1.61 -8.97
CA LYS A 13 -20.36 -2.86 -8.44
C LYS A 13 -18.85 -2.76 -8.21
N ASN A 14 -18.12 -2.17 -9.16
CA ASN A 14 -16.67 -2.01 -9.05
C ASN A 14 -16.27 -1.09 -7.89
N ILE A 15 -16.99 0.03 -7.68
CA ILE A 15 -16.76 0.93 -6.54
C ILE A 15 -17.04 0.20 -5.21
N GLY A 16 -18.10 -0.62 -5.17
CA GLY A 16 -18.48 -1.36 -3.97
C GLY A 16 -17.55 -2.54 -3.62
N ALA A 17 -16.91 -3.16 -4.62
CA ALA A 17 -16.05 -4.34 -4.44
C ALA A 17 -14.74 -4.03 -3.69
N GLY A 18 -14.30 -2.76 -3.65
CA GLY A 18 -13.10 -2.32 -2.94
C GLY A 18 -13.32 -1.90 -1.48
N LEU A 19 -14.55 -1.98 -0.96
CA LEU A 19 -14.86 -1.56 0.41
C LEU A 19 -14.78 -2.74 1.40
N PRO A 20 -14.18 -2.59 2.59
CA PRO A 20 -14.12 -3.67 3.57
C PRO A 20 -15.52 -4.18 3.97
N GLY A 21 -15.69 -5.50 3.99
CA GLY A 21 -16.80 -6.15 4.71
C GLY A 21 -17.96 -6.74 3.91
N SER A 22 -17.93 -6.80 2.57
CA SER A 22 -18.89 -7.66 1.85
C SER A 22 -18.32 -8.18 0.54
N ALA A 23 -18.19 -9.52 0.44
CA ALA A 23 -17.93 -10.20 -0.83
C ALA A 23 -19.02 -9.92 -1.89
N ASP A 24 -20.16 -9.37 -1.46
CA ASP A 24 -21.33 -9.07 -2.29
C ASP A 24 -21.53 -7.57 -2.62
N GLY A 25 -20.61 -6.69 -2.18
CA GLY A 25 -20.71 -5.24 -2.39
C GLY A 25 -21.82 -4.57 -1.56
N TYR A 26 -22.02 -3.26 -1.75
CA TYR A 26 -23.10 -2.48 -1.13
C TYR A 26 -24.08 -2.02 -2.21
N THR A 27 -25.38 -2.01 -1.92
CA THR A 27 -26.32 -1.21 -2.72
C THR A 27 -26.01 0.29 -2.54
N LEU A 28 -26.42 1.14 -3.48
CA LEU A 28 -26.19 2.59 -3.36
C LEU A 28 -26.78 3.17 -2.08
N GLU A 29 -27.98 2.71 -1.67
CA GLU A 29 -28.62 3.14 -0.43
C GLU A 29 -27.82 2.71 0.81
N GLN A 30 -27.34 1.46 0.84
CA GLN A 30 -26.49 0.97 1.94
C GLN A 30 -25.17 1.74 2.01
N LEU A 31 -24.54 2.02 0.86
CA LEU A 31 -23.33 2.82 0.78
C LEU A 31 -23.58 4.23 1.35
N LEU A 32 -24.65 4.91 0.91
CA LEU A 32 -25.02 6.22 1.44
C LEU A 32 -25.29 6.17 2.95
N GLY A 33 -25.93 5.12 3.44
CA GLY A 33 -26.15 4.90 4.87
C GLY A 33 -24.83 4.80 5.65
N LYS A 34 -23.83 4.08 5.12
CA LYS A 34 -22.49 4.00 5.71
C LYS A 34 -21.73 5.31 5.63
N LEU A 35 -21.80 6.04 4.51
CA LEU A 35 -21.16 7.36 4.40
C LEU A 35 -21.71 8.35 5.44
N ARG A 36 -23.01 8.29 5.73
CA ARG A 36 -23.64 9.14 6.75
C ARG A 36 -23.13 8.87 8.17
N SER A 37 -22.64 7.66 8.49
CA SER A 37 -22.06 7.41 9.82
C SER A 37 -20.74 8.14 10.07
N TYR A 38 -20.12 8.69 9.02
CA TYR A 38 -18.93 9.53 9.10
C TYR A 38 -19.24 11.03 9.07
N GLN A 39 -20.52 11.43 9.08
CA GLN A 39 -20.90 12.83 9.08
C GLN A 39 -20.30 13.57 10.29
N GLY A 40 -19.59 14.67 10.03
CA GLY A 40 -18.90 15.45 11.06
C GLY A 40 -17.51 14.93 11.44
N ILE A 41 -17.05 13.80 10.87
CA ILE A 41 -15.68 13.32 11.04
C ILE A 41 -14.79 13.98 9.97
N ASN A 42 -14.05 15.01 10.37
CA ASN A 42 -13.01 15.62 9.55
C ASN A 42 -11.68 14.86 9.65
N ARG A 43 -10.65 15.35 8.94
CA ARG A 43 -9.31 14.74 8.90
C ARG A 43 -8.71 14.62 10.29
N GLU A 44 -8.74 15.70 11.06
CA GLU A 44 -8.12 15.80 12.38
C GLU A 44 -8.80 14.84 13.36
N ARG A 45 -10.14 14.75 13.31
CA ARG A 45 -10.89 13.79 14.13
C ARG A 45 -10.57 12.36 13.75
N LEU A 46 -10.45 12.05 12.46
CA LEU A 46 -10.11 10.70 12.01
C LEU A 46 -8.67 10.32 12.40
N GLN A 47 -7.71 11.25 12.30
CA GLN A 47 -6.34 11.05 12.78
C GLN A 47 -6.31 10.78 14.29
N GLN A 48 -7.03 11.58 15.08
CA GLN A 48 -7.12 11.35 16.52
C GLN A 48 -7.72 9.98 16.84
N ASN A 49 -8.80 9.57 16.14
CA ASN A 49 -9.40 8.25 16.35
C ASN A 49 -8.39 7.12 16.06
N LEU A 50 -7.53 7.26 15.05
CA LEU A 50 -6.47 6.29 14.75
C LEU A 50 -5.40 6.28 15.85
N VAL A 51 -4.98 7.44 16.33
CA VAL A 51 -4.02 7.57 17.43
C VAL A 51 -4.58 6.95 18.72
N ASP A 52 -5.85 7.21 19.06
CA ASP A 52 -6.52 6.62 20.22
C ASP A 52 -6.52 5.08 20.12
N PHE A 53 -6.86 4.52 18.96
CA PHE A 53 -6.80 3.08 18.72
C PHE A 53 -5.38 2.51 18.87
N LEU A 54 -4.39 3.14 18.24
CA LEU A 54 -3.00 2.67 18.28
C LEU A 54 -2.38 2.80 19.67
N SER A 55 -2.76 3.82 20.44
CA SER A 55 -2.29 4.03 21.81
C SER A 55 -2.68 2.89 22.74
N GLU A 56 -3.81 2.23 22.48
CA GLU A 56 -4.27 1.05 23.23
C GLU A 56 -3.67 -0.26 22.68
N VAL A 57 -3.59 -0.42 21.35
CA VAL A 57 -3.23 -1.71 20.73
C VAL A 57 -1.72 -1.89 20.58
N ALA A 58 -0.96 -0.85 20.25
CA ALA A 58 0.49 -0.96 20.00
C ALA A 58 1.31 -1.39 21.23
N PRO A 59 1.02 -0.94 22.47
CA PRO A 59 1.71 -1.44 23.66
C PRO A 59 1.51 -2.94 23.87
N VAL A 60 0.28 -3.42 23.66
CA VAL A 60 -0.05 -4.86 23.78
C VAL A 60 0.67 -5.65 22.69
N ALA A 61 0.64 -5.18 21.44
CA ALA A 61 1.36 -5.80 20.33
C ALA A 61 2.86 -5.92 20.64
N GLN A 62 3.48 -4.86 21.16
CA GLN A 62 4.89 -4.89 21.58
C GLN A 62 5.16 -5.91 22.68
N GLN A 63 4.28 -6.00 23.68
CA GLN A 63 4.43 -6.96 24.80
C GLN A 63 4.41 -8.41 24.31
N VAL A 64 3.62 -8.73 23.29
CA VAL A 64 3.49 -10.09 22.76
C VAL A 64 4.36 -10.36 21.53
N GLY A 65 5.23 -9.42 21.15
CA GLY A 65 6.15 -9.58 20.03
C GLY A 65 5.51 -9.48 18.64
N ILE A 66 4.39 -8.76 18.51
CA ILE A 66 3.70 -8.49 17.24
C ILE A 66 4.04 -7.09 16.74
N ASN A 67 4.35 -6.98 15.45
CA ASN A 67 4.47 -5.72 14.74
C ASN A 67 3.18 -5.43 13.95
N ILE A 68 2.52 -4.31 14.26
CA ILE A 68 1.38 -3.78 13.50
C ILE A 68 1.94 -3.05 12.27
N CYS A 69 1.33 -3.27 11.10
CA CYS A 69 1.78 -2.70 9.83
C CYS A 69 0.62 -2.00 9.10
N ALA A 70 0.35 -0.74 9.45
CA ALA A 70 -0.71 0.05 8.83
C ALA A 70 -0.46 0.24 7.31
N HIS A 71 -1.44 -0.11 6.49
CA HIS A 71 -1.38 0.05 5.04
C HIS A 71 -1.79 1.47 4.63
N GLY A 72 -1.17 2.00 3.57
CA GLY A 72 -1.54 3.31 3.02
C GLY A 72 -2.92 3.32 2.38
N ASP A 73 -3.51 4.50 2.28
CA ASP A 73 -4.77 4.71 1.58
C ASP A 73 -4.63 4.39 0.07
N ASP A 74 -5.65 3.75 -0.52
CA ASP A 74 -5.67 3.41 -1.96
C ASP A 74 -7.00 3.79 -2.64
N PRO A 75 -7.09 4.90 -3.40
CA PRO A 75 -6.01 5.86 -3.67
C PRO A 75 -5.66 6.79 -2.48
N PRO A 76 -4.46 7.41 -2.47
CA PRO A 76 -3.94 8.21 -1.37
C PRO A 76 -4.43 9.68 -1.39
N TRP A 77 -5.75 9.88 -1.45
CA TRP A 77 -6.43 11.18 -1.33
C TRP A 77 -7.89 11.03 -0.87
N PRO A 78 -8.52 12.10 -0.33
CA PRO A 78 -9.93 12.08 0.06
C PRO A 78 -10.86 11.66 -1.09
N LEU A 79 -11.82 10.79 -0.80
CA LEU A 79 -12.74 10.22 -1.78
C LEU A 79 -14.15 10.12 -1.18
N LEU A 80 -15.18 10.36 -1.98
CA LEU A 80 -16.59 10.33 -1.54
C LEU A 80 -16.92 11.27 -0.36
N GLY A 81 -16.17 12.38 -0.22
CA GLY A 81 -16.34 13.33 0.89
C GLY A 81 -15.77 12.84 2.24
N LEU A 82 -15.07 11.69 2.24
CA LEU A 82 -14.41 11.16 3.43
C LEU A 82 -12.93 11.56 3.47
N PRO A 83 -12.38 11.90 4.65
CA PRO A 83 -10.95 12.08 4.80
C PRO A 83 -10.21 10.73 4.69
N ARG A 84 -8.97 10.80 4.22
CA ARG A 84 -7.99 9.70 4.14
C ARG A 84 -6.69 10.18 4.75
N ILE A 85 -6.11 9.41 5.68
CA ILE A 85 -5.17 9.91 6.71
C ILE A 85 -3.85 9.14 6.80
N LEU A 86 -3.62 8.21 5.87
CA LEU A 86 -2.36 7.49 5.64
C LEU A 86 -2.00 7.61 4.15
N SER A 87 -1.93 8.84 3.66
CA SER A 87 -1.78 9.16 2.24
C SER A 87 -0.43 9.80 1.86
N THR A 88 0.27 10.41 2.81
CA THR A 88 1.49 11.21 2.58
C THR A 88 2.59 10.92 3.59
N GLU A 89 3.79 11.44 3.35
CA GLU A 89 4.87 11.49 4.36
C GLU A 89 4.38 12.05 5.70
N THR A 90 3.68 13.19 5.68
CA THR A 90 3.21 13.88 6.89
C THR A 90 2.23 13.04 7.69
N ASP A 91 1.39 12.26 7.00
CA ASP A 91 0.44 11.35 7.65
C ASP A 91 1.14 10.22 8.39
N TYR A 92 2.12 9.60 7.74
CA TYR A 92 2.93 8.54 8.31
C TYR A 92 3.74 9.07 9.51
N ALA A 93 4.36 10.24 9.36
CA ALA A 93 5.07 10.90 10.46
C ALA A 93 4.14 11.17 11.65
N HIS A 94 2.97 11.77 11.42
CA HIS A 94 1.99 12.05 12.47
C HIS A 94 1.59 10.78 13.25
N MET A 95 1.25 9.70 12.55
CA MET A 95 0.85 8.43 13.18
C MET A 95 1.99 7.80 13.98
N LEU A 96 3.21 7.77 13.42
CA LEU A 96 4.37 7.14 14.06
C LEU A 96 4.91 7.96 15.24
N ASP A 97 4.86 9.29 15.16
CA ASP A 97 5.31 10.20 16.21
C ASP A 97 4.32 10.21 17.39
N ALA A 98 3.01 10.17 17.11
CA ALA A 98 1.97 10.15 18.14
C ALA A 98 2.01 8.88 19.01
N VAL A 99 2.31 7.72 18.41
CA VAL A 99 2.50 6.45 19.12
C VAL A 99 3.88 5.90 18.78
N ASN A 100 4.90 6.45 19.44
CA ASN A 100 6.32 6.16 19.21
C ASN A 100 6.77 4.82 19.81
N LEU A 101 6.16 3.73 19.32
CA LEU A 101 6.53 2.34 19.63
C LEU A 101 7.01 1.66 18.36
N ARG A 102 7.98 0.75 18.47
CA ARG A 102 8.46 -0.03 17.30
C ARG A 102 7.36 -0.91 16.73
N ALA A 103 6.54 -1.50 17.60
CA ALA A 103 5.39 -2.31 17.20
C ALA A 103 4.33 -1.53 16.42
N ASN A 104 4.30 -0.19 16.52
CA ASN A 104 3.52 0.67 15.63
C ASN A 104 4.35 0.98 14.37
N GLY A 105 4.08 0.25 13.30
CA GLY A 105 4.76 0.44 12.03
C GLY A 105 3.81 0.39 10.85
N VAL A 106 4.39 0.24 9.67
CA VAL A 106 3.68 0.43 8.40
C VAL A 106 3.93 -0.71 7.42
N THR A 107 2.91 -0.93 6.59
CA THR A 107 3.08 -1.57 5.29
C THR A 107 3.37 -0.48 4.26
N LEU A 108 4.59 -0.44 3.73
CA LEU A 108 4.91 0.46 2.62
C LEU A 108 4.39 -0.18 1.33
N CYS A 109 3.27 0.34 0.83
CA CYS A 109 2.72 -0.06 -0.46
C CYS A 109 3.09 0.95 -1.53
N THR A 110 4.00 0.56 -2.43
CA THR A 110 4.49 1.45 -3.48
C THR A 110 3.41 1.77 -4.52
N GLY A 111 2.51 0.84 -4.81
CA GLY A 111 1.43 1.11 -5.76
C GLY A 111 0.38 2.08 -5.22
N SER A 112 -0.06 1.91 -3.97
CA SER A 112 -1.04 2.81 -3.35
C SER A 112 -0.46 4.22 -3.21
N LEU A 113 0.71 4.35 -2.58
CA LEU A 113 1.33 5.67 -2.37
C LEU A 113 1.88 6.28 -3.66
N GLY A 114 2.22 5.49 -4.68
CA GLY A 114 2.73 5.94 -5.97
C GLY A 114 1.65 6.48 -6.92
N ALA A 115 0.37 6.32 -6.57
CA ALA A 115 -0.73 6.91 -7.33
C ALA A 115 -0.77 8.45 -7.27
N ARG A 116 0.06 9.08 -6.41
CA ARG A 116 0.27 10.54 -6.39
C ARG A 116 1.73 10.90 -6.68
N PRO A 117 1.99 11.94 -7.49
CA PRO A 117 3.34 12.28 -7.95
C PRO A 117 4.21 12.94 -6.88
N ASP A 118 3.63 13.48 -5.82
CA ASP A 118 4.33 14.19 -4.75
C ASP A 118 4.77 13.27 -3.59
N ASN A 119 4.57 11.95 -3.71
CA ASN A 119 5.19 10.97 -2.83
C ASN A 119 6.50 10.43 -3.44
N ASP A 120 7.64 10.81 -2.85
CA ASP A 120 8.95 10.21 -3.18
C ASP A 120 9.11 8.88 -2.43
N LEU A 121 8.78 7.77 -3.09
CA LEU A 121 8.76 6.45 -2.44
C LEU A 121 10.14 5.94 -2.02
N PRO A 122 11.23 6.10 -2.80
CA PRO A 122 12.58 5.83 -2.32
C PRO A 122 12.93 6.62 -1.05
N PHE A 123 12.53 7.89 -0.97
CA PHE A 123 12.71 8.69 0.24
C PHE A 123 11.85 8.18 1.41
N LEU A 124 10.56 7.88 1.20
CA LEU A 124 9.70 7.32 2.25
C LEU A 124 10.23 5.99 2.78
N ALA A 125 10.74 5.13 1.90
CA ALA A 125 11.36 3.86 2.27
C ALA A 125 12.57 4.06 3.18
N LYS A 126 13.39 5.09 2.94
CA LYS A 126 14.53 5.46 3.79
C LYS A 126 14.08 6.10 5.10
N ARG A 127 13.16 7.06 5.02
CA ARG A 127 12.70 7.86 6.17
C ARG A 127 12.05 6.99 7.23
N PHE A 128 11.18 6.07 6.81
CA PHE A 128 10.41 5.23 7.71
C PHE A 128 10.98 3.80 7.82
N ALA A 129 12.18 3.56 7.30
CA ALA A 129 12.85 2.26 7.25
C ALA A 129 12.75 1.46 8.55
N ASP A 130 13.03 2.09 9.70
CA ASP A 130 13.00 1.44 11.02
C ASP A 130 11.62 0.92 11.45
N ARG A 131 10.55 1.46 10.84
CA ARG A 131 9.13 1.19 11.13
C ARG A 131 8.40 0.45 10.00
N ILE A 132 9.09 0.10 8.91
CA ILE A 132 8.51 -0.74 7.85
C ILE A 132 8.59 -2.20 8.30
N HIS A 133 7.43 -2.83 8.48
CA HIS A 133 7.33 -4.24 8.89
C HIS A 133 6.82 -5.16 7.79
N PHE A 134 6.29 -4.58 6.72
CA PHE A 134 5.83 -5.29 5.53
C PHE A 134 5.89 -4.36 4.32
N VAL A 135 6.06 -4.92 3.12
CA VAL A 135 6.05 -4.12 1.89
C VAL A 135 5.18 -4.77 0.81
N HIS A 136 4.42 -3.94 0.12
CA HIS A 136 3.77 -4.30 -1.14
C HIS A 136 4.55 -3.61 -2.25
N LEU A 137 5.26 -4.42 -3.04
CA LEU A 137 6.07 -3.92 -4.14
C LEU A 137 5.31 -4.17 -5.44
N ARG A 138 4.61 -3.15 -5.91
CA ARG A 138 3.94 -3.08 -7.21
C ARG A 138 4.05 -1.65 -7.76
N ASN A 139 3.63 -1.44 -8.99
CA ASN A 139 3.75 -0.14 -9.63
C ASN A 139 2.45 0.31 -10.28
N VAL A 140 2.30 1.63 -10.42
CA VAL A 140 1.15 2.24 -11.09
C VAL A 140 1.65 3.31 -12.05
N THR A 141 0.91 3.51 -13.13
CA THR A 141 1.14 4.62 -14.05
C THR A 141 -0.02 5.59 -13.94
N ARG A 142 0.31 6.87 -13.73
CA ARG A 142 -0.64 7.97 -13.66
C ARG A 142 -0.83 8.56 -15.04
N ASP A 143 -2.05 8.93 -15.38
CA ASP A 143 -2.34 9.64 -16.63
C ASP A 143 -1.86 11.10 -16.57
N THR A 144 -1.83 11.69 -15.35
CA THR A 144 -1.40 13.07 -15.10
C THR A 144 -0.66 13.18 -13.77
N ASP A 145 0.23 14.18 -13.65
CA ASP A 145 0.89 14.51 -12.38
C ASP A 145 0.06 15.49 -11.53
N THR A 146 -1.24 15.23 -11.41
CA THR A 146 -2.17 15.99 -10.54
C THR A 146 -2.68 15.12 -9.40
N VAL A 147 -3.19 15.75 -8.34
CA VAL A 147 -3.90 15.07 -7.25
C VAL A 147 -5.28 15.68 -7.09
N PRO A 148 -6.39 14.94 -7.32
CA PRO A 148 -6.43 13.55 -7.78
C PRO A 148 -6.03 13.40 -9.27
N CYS A 149 -5.75 12.17 -9.69
CA CYS A 149 -5.58 11.79 -11.09
C CYS A 149 -6.23 10.42 -11.38
N SER A 150 -6.32 10.08 -12.66
CA SER A 150 -6.55 8.69 -13.08
C SER A 150 -5.21 7.96 -13.15
N PHE A 151 -5.22 6.66 -12.82
CA PHE A 151 -4.06 5.79 -12.88
C PHE A 151 -4.50 4.35 -13.11
N PHE A 152 -3.57 3.49 -13.50
CA PHE A 152 -3.78 2.05 -13.64
C PHE A 152 -2.62 1.25 -13.04
N GLU A 153 -2.90 0.00 -12.69
CA GLU A 153 -1.88 -0.98 -12.27
C GLU A 153 -0.97 -1.33 -13.45
N ASP A 154 0.33 -1.12 -13.28
CA ASP A 154 1.32 -1.35 -14.34
C ASP A 154 2.21 -2.57 -14.05
N GLU A 155 3.06 -2.93 -15.00
CA GLU A 155 4.16 -3.86 -14.78
C GLU A 155 5.06 -3.34 -13.65
N HIS A 156 5.57 -4.26 -12.82
CA HIS A 156 6.27 -3.92 -11.58
C HIS A 156 7.48 -2.99 -11.79
N LEU A 157 8.09 -3.02 -12.97
CA LEU A 157 9.28 -2.24 -13.30
C LEU A 157 9.04 -1.06 -14.27
N GLU A 158 7.85 -0.92 -14.85
CA GLU A 158 7.56 0.08 -15.89
C GLU A 158 6.73 1.26 -15.39
N GLY A 159 6.06 1.12 -14.24
CA GLY A 159 5.27 2.21 -13.65
C GLY A 159 6.10 3.37 -13.08
N GLY A 160 5.43 4.37 -12.51
CA GLY A 160 6.05 5.63 -12.09
C GLY A 160 6.97 5.56 -10.86
N THR A 161 7.07 4.43 -10.18
CA THR A 161 7.96 4.24 -9.02
C THR A 161 9.31 3.67 -9.46
N ASP A 162 10.41 4.27 -9.02
CA ASP A 162 11.74 3.66 -9.12
C ASP A 162 11.86 2.48 -8.15
N MET A 163 11.50 1.30 -8.64
CA MET A 163 11.49 0.06 -7.86
C MET A 163 12.89 -0.37 -7.43
N VAL A 164 13.93 -0.05 -8.22
CA VAL A 164 15.32 -0.36 -7.88
C VAL A 164 15.76 0.45 -6.67
N ALA A 165 15.46 1.75 -6.66
CA ALA A 165 15.79 2.63 -5.54
C ALA A 165 15.01 2.27 -4.25
N VAL A 166 13.75 1.86 -4.37
CA VAL A 166 12.98 1.37 -3.22
C VAL A 166 13.60 0.09 -2.64
N ILE A 167 13.87 -0.92 -3.47
CA ILE A 167 14.47 -2.18 -3.00
C ILE A 167 15.86 -1.93 -2.41
N ALA A 168 16.66 -1.02 -2.98
CA ALA A 168 17.95 -0.66 -2.43
C ALA A 168 17.84 -0.05 -1.03
N ALA A 169 16.85 0.82 -0.78
CA ALA A 169 16.59 1.38 0.54
C ALA A 169 16.19 0.29 1.55
N LEU A 170 15.32 -0.63 1.16
CA LEU A 170 14.88 -1.75 1.99
C LEU A 170 16.04 -2.68 2.35
N LEU A 171 16.85 -3.10 1.38
CA LEU A 171 18.02 -3.96 1.63
C LEU A 171 19.09 -3.28 2.50
N THR A 172 19.26 -1.96 2.35
CA THR A 172 20.14 -1.18 3.23
C THR A 172 19.65 -1.24 4.68
N GLU A 173 18.35 -1.11 4.88
CA GLU A 173 17.72 -1.24 6.21
C GLU A 173 17.87 -2.66 6.76
N GLU A 174 17.58 -3.70 5.98
CA GLU A 174 17.77 -5.08 6.43
C GLU A 174 19.22 -5.37 6.86
N ALA A 175 20.20 -4.84 6.12
CA ALA A 175 21.60 -4.94 6.47
C ALA A 175 21.92 -4.21 7.79
N ARG A 176 21.37 -3.01 8.00
CA ARG A 176 21.49 -2.26 9.27
C ARG A 176 20.90 -3.06 10.43
N ARG A 177 19.67 -3.55 10.29
CA ARG A 177 19.00 -4.37 11.32
C ARG A 177 19.80 -5.62 11.66
N ARG A 178 20.34 -6.31 10.65
CA ARG A 178 21.21 -7.48 10.84
C ARG A 178 22.47 -7.14 11.64
N LYS A 179 23.12 -6.02 11.31
CA LYS A 179 24.34 -5.55 12.02
C LYS A 179 24.05 -5.22 13.49
N GLU A 180 22.84 -4.74 13.79
CA GLU A 180 22.38 -4.45 15.15
C GLU A 180 21.93 -5.70 15.92
N GLY A 181 21.91 -6.88 15.27
CA GLY A 181 21.49 -8.14 15.90
C GLY A 181 19.98 -8.27 16.08
N ARG A 182 19.17 -7.52 15.31
CA ARG A 182 17.71 -7.62 15.34
C ARG A 182 17.23 -8.94 14.74
N GLU A 183 16.30 -9.61 15.41
CA GLU A 183 15.67 -10.83 14.87
C GLU A 183 14.79 -10.51 13.65
N ASP A 184 14.07 -9.38 13.69
CA ASP A 184 13.19 -8.86 12.64
C ASP A 184 13.93 -8.08 11.53
N HIS A 185 15.14 -8.53 11.22
CA HIS A 185 15.99 -7.90 10.23
C HIS A 185 15.50 -8.05 8.78
N GLN A 186 14.74 -9.10 8.47
CA GLN A 186 14.13 -9.27 7.14
C GLN A 186 12.79 -8.56 7.08
N ILE A 187 12.55 -7.82 6.01
CA ILE A 187 11.31 -7.12 5.74
C ILE A 187 10.51 -7.97 4.74
N PRO A 188 9.43 -8.65 5.17
CA PRO A 188 8.65 -9.47 4.27
C PRO A 188 8.03 -8.62 3.16
N MET A 189 7.94 -9.20 1.96
CA MET A 189 7.38 -8.54 0.78
C MET A 189 6.34 -9.43 0.10
N ARG A 190 5.46 -8.80 -0.67
CA ARG A 190 4.69 -9.46 -1.72
C ARG A 190 4.65 -8.58 -2.98
N PRO A 191 4.48 -9.17 -4.19
CA PRO A 191 4.32 -8.41 -5.44
C PRO A 191 2.98 -7.66 -5.52
N ASP A 192 2.13 -7.81 -4.50
CA ASP A 192 0.79 -7.25 -4.41
C ASP A 192 -0.13 -7.65 -5.56
N HIS A 193 -0.32 -6.77 -6.54
CA HIS A 193 -1.16 -7.02 -7.71
C HIS A 193 -0.37 -7.46 -8.93
N GLY A 194 -1.05 -8.02 -9.93
CA GLY A 194 -0.46 -8.37 -11.21
C GLY A 194 -1.47 -8.28 -12.35
N GLN A 195 -0.96 -8.16 -13.58
CA GLN A 195 -1.80 -8.10 -14.78
C GLN A 195 -2.40 -9.48 -15.09
N GLU A 196 -3.62 -9.50 -15.63
CA GLU A 196 -4.19 -10.72 -16.20
C GLU A 196 -3.51 -11.02 -17.53
N ILE A 197 -2.61 -12.00 -17.53
CA ILE A 197 -1.82 -12.40 -18.70
C ILE A 197 -1.82 -13.92 -18.87
N LEU A 198 -1.59 -14.37 -20.10
CA LEU A 198 -1.62 -15.79 -20.46
C LEU A 198 -2.93 -16.45 -19.98
N ASP A 199 -2.86 -17.62 -19.34
CA ASP A 199 -4.04 -18.37 -18.93
C ASP A 199 -4.92 -17.64 -17.91
N ASP A 200 -4.40 -16.62 -17.20
CA ASP A 200 -5.19 -15.87 -16.20
C ASP A 200 -6.42 -15.20 -16.83
N LEU A 201 -6.35 -14.81 -18.11
CA LEU A 201 -7.44 -14.21 -18.88
C LEU A 201 -8.72 -15.07 -18.93
N THR A 202 -8.58 -16.39 -18.74
CA THR A 202 -9.70 -17.33 -18.77
C THR A 202 -10.01 -17.96 -17.41
N ARG A 203 -9.21 -17.67 -16.37
CA ARG A 203 -9.33 -18.31 -15.05
C ARG A 203 -10.31 -17.61 -14.11
N GLY A 204 -10.72 -16.38 -14.43
CA GLY A 204 -11.65 -15.61 -13.60
C GLY A 204 -11.08 -15.30 -12.22
N ALA A 205 -9.84 -14.81 -12.17
CA ALA A 205 -9.19 -14.41 -10.93
C ALA A 205 -9.93 -13.23 -10.27
N GLN A 206 -9.73 -13.07 -8.95
CA GLN A 206 -10.14 -11.83 -8.28
C GLN A 206 -9.34 -10.65 -8.89
N PRO A 207 -9.96 -9.48 -9.13
CA PRO A 207 -9.28 -8.34 -9.73
C PRO A 207 -7.98 -8.00 -9.00
N GLY A 208 -6.88 -7.88 -9.74
CA GLY A 208 -5.54 -7.64 -9.19
C GLY A 208 -4.84 -8.86 -8.59
N TYR A 209 -5.51 -10.01 -8.41
CA TYR A 209 -4.93 -11.24 -7.85
C TYR A 209 -4.71 -12.42 -8.84
N PRO A 210 -4.45 -12.21 -10.14
CA PRO A 210 -4.11 -13.30 -11.05
C PRO A 210 -2.80 -13.98 -10.63
N ALA A 211 -2.61 -15.25 -10.99
CA ALA A 211 -1.46 -16.02 -10.50
C ALA A 211 -0.20 -15.74 -11.32
N ILE A 212 -0.31 -15.74 -12.64
CA ILE A 212 0.81 -15.58 -13.59
C ILE A 212 1.33 -14.15 -13.56
N GLY A 213 0.44 -13.15 -13.56
CA GLY A 213 0.83 -11.73 -13.42
C GLY A 213 1.63 -11.45 -12.15
N ARG A 214 1.17 -11.95 -11.00
CA ARG A 214 1.88 -11.79 -9.72
C ARG A 214 3.16 -12.61 -9.65
N LEU A 215 3.19 -13.79 -10.27
CA LEU A 215 4.41 -14.59 -10.40
C LEU A 215 5.48 -13.86 -11.22
N LYS A 216 5.10 -13.24 -12.34
CA LYS A 216 5.98 -12.39 -13.16
C LYS A 216 6.58 -11.26 -12.31
N GLY A 217 5.73 -10.48 -11.63
CA GLY A 217 6.18 -9.40 -10.75
C GLY A 217 7.12 -9.87 -9.65
N LEU A 218 6.79 -10.98 -8.96
CA LEU A 218 7.68 -11.55 -7.95
C LEU A 218 9.04 -11.97 -8.53
N ALA A 219 9.06 -12.53 -9.74
CA ALA A 219 10.30 -12.91 -10.40
C ALA A 219 11.18 -11.70 -10.75
N GLU A 220 10.58 -10.60 -11.21
CA GLU A 220 11.25 -9.32 -11.50
C GLU A 220 11.88 -8.72 -10.24
N LEU A 221 11.11 -8.60 -9.17
CA LEU A 221 11.54 -8.04 -7.89
C LEU A 221 12.68 -8.87 -7.27
N ARG A 222 12.56 -10.21 -7.30
CA ARG A 222 13.63 -11.12 -6.88
C ARG A 222 14.90 -10.94 -7.71
N GLY A 223 14.78 -10.61 -9.00
CA GLY A 223 15.93 -10.30 -9.85
C GLY A 223 16.69 -9.06 -9.39
N ILE A 224 15.96 -7.99 -9.04
CA ILE A 224 16.55 -6.77 -8.47
C ILE A 224 17.23 -7.09 -7.13
N GLU A 225 16.50 -7.74 -6.22
CA GLU A 225 17.03 -8.13 -4.91
C GLU A 225 18.32 -8.94 -5.04
N ARG A 226 18.33 -9.95 -5.93
CA ARG A 226 19.50 -10.80 -6.18
C ARG A 226 20.69 -10.02 -6.73
N THR A 227 20.43 -9.02 -7.56
CA THR A 227 21.48 -8.15 -8.14
C THR A 227 22.07 -7.24 -7.07
N LEU A 228 21.21 -6.54 -6.31
CA LEU A 228 21.63 -5.60 -5.27
C LEU A 228 22.30 -6.27 -4.07
N SER A 229 21.95 -7.53 -3.78
CA SER A 229 22.56 -8.35 -2.73
C SER A 229 23.81 -9.12 -3.21
N HIS A 230 24.22 -9.00 -4.47
CA HIS A 230 25.36 -9.74 -5.00
C HIS A 230 26.66 -9.35 -4.28
N ALA A 231 27.37 -10.32 -3.71
CA ALA A 231 28.52 -10.08 -2.82
C ALA A 231 29.66 -9.23 -3.43
N ARG A 232 29.82 -9.25 -4.77
CA ARG A 232 30.88 -8.53 -5.49
C ARG A 232 30.38 -7.33 -6.31
N TYR A 233 29.11 -7.29 -6.67
CA TYR A 233 28.57 -6.35 -7.66
C TYR A 233 27.31 -5.63 -7.18
N GLY A 234 26.86 -5.91 -5.95
CA GLY A 234 25.71 -5.29 -5.32
C GLY A 234 26.09 -4.05 -4.52
N LEU A 235 25.21 -3.62 -3.63
CA LEU A 235 25.31 -2.35 -2.89
C LEU A 235 26.54 -2.21 -1.97
N GLY A 236 27.24 -3.30 -1.66
CA GLY A 236 28.43 -3.31 -0.81
C GLY A 236 29.71 -3.80 -1.50
N GLY A 237 29.65 -4.06 -2.81
CA GLY A 237 30.79 -4.46 -3.65
C GLY A 237 31.56 -3.28 -4.23
#